data_AF-A0A9X8YRG7-F1
#
_entry.id   AF-A0A9X8YRG7-F1
#
_cell.length_a   1.000
_cell.length_b   1.000
_cell.length_c   1.000
_cell.angle_alpha   90.00
_cell.angle_beta   90.00
_cell.angle_gamma   90.00
#
_symmetry.space_group_name_H-M   'P 1'
#
loop_
_entity.id
_entity.type
_entity.pdbx_description
1 polymer ?
#
loop_
_entity_poly.entity_id
_entity_poly.type
_entity_poly.pdbx_seq_one_letter_code
_entity_poly.pdbx_strand_id
1 'polypeptide(L)' 'MSTNNIINAVAADDAAIMPSIANKKILMGFWHNWAAGASDGYQQGQFANMNLTDIPAEYNVVAVAFMKGQGIPTFKP' A
#
# COMPACT_ATOMS: atom_id res chain seq x y z
N MET A 1 -9.69 -45.39 18.36
CA MET A 1 -9.29 -44.61 17.17
C MET A 1 -9.51 -43.13 17.49
N SER A 2 -8.44 -42.39 17.77
CA SER A 2 -8.52 -40.95 18.01
C SER A 2 -8.46 -40.25 16.65
N THR A 3 -9.59 -39.72 16.19
CA THR A 3 -9.63 -38.90 14.98
C THR A 3 -9.09 -37.51 15.33
N ASN A 4 -7.83 -37.26 14.96
CA ASN A 4 -7.26 -35.92 14.98
C ASN A 4 -7.99 -35.06 13.94
N ASN A 5 -9.01 -34.33 14.39
CA ASN A 5 -9.66 -33.30 13.60
C ASN A 5 -8.72 -32.09 13.54
N ILE A 6 -7.71 -32.15 12.67
CA ILE A 6 -6.90 -30.98 12.32
C ILE A 6 -7.82 -30.09 11.50
N ILE A 7 -8.47 -29.16 12.18
CA ILE A 7 -9.17 -28.06 11.57
C ILE A 7 -8.08 -27.24 10.88
N ASN A 8 -7.92 -27.40 9.57
CA ASN A 8 -7.18 -26.47 8.74
C ASN A 8 -7.94 -25.13 8.81
N ALA A 9 -7.65 -24.33 9.84
CA ALA A 9 -8.01 -22.94 9.85
C ALA A 9 -7.23 -22.30 8.70
N VAL A 10 -7.91 -22.08 7.57
CA VAL A 10 -7.39 -21.26 6.48
C VAL A 10 -7.09 -19.91 7.08
N ALA A 11 -5.81 -19.54 7.17
CA ALA A 11 -5.42 -18.21 7.63
C ALA A 11 -6.12 -17.17 6.73
N ALA A 12 -6.75 -16.18 7.34
CA ALA A 12 -7.39 -15.11 6.59
C ALA A 12 -6.31 -14.33 5.82
N ASP A 13 -6.53 -14.13 4.51
CA ASP A 13 -5.69 -13.27 3.68
C ASP A 13 -6.29 -11.86 3.69
N ASP A 14 -5.79 -11.03 4.60
CA ASP A 14 -6.27 -9.65 4.75
C ASP A 14 -6.03 -8.81 3.48
N ALA A 15 -5.00 -9.13 2.68
CA ALA A 15 -4.68 -8.40 1.46
C ALA A 15 -5.63 -8.72 0.29
N ALA A 16 -6.38 -9.81 0.38
CA ALA A 16 -7.45 -10.14 -0.58
C ALA A 16 -8.71 -9.27 -0.41
N ILE A 17 -8.82 -8.53 0.71
CA ILE A 17 -9.97 -7.65 0.96
C ILE A 17 -9.87 -6.38 0.10
N MET A 18 -11.01 -5.95 -0.45
CA MET A 18 -11.19 -4.63 -1.06
C MET A 18 -12.03 -3.75 -0.11
N PRO A 19 -11.40 -2.95 0.78
CA PRO A 19 -12.14 -2.21 1.79
C PRO A 19 -13.11 -1.19 1.18
N SER A 20 -14.34 -1.15 1.68
CA SER A 20 -15.32 -0.17 1.22
C SER A 20 -15.02 1.23 1.76
N ILE A 21 -15.07 2.20 0.86
CA ILE A 21 -15.01 3.64 1.14
C ILE A 21 -16.38 4.34 1.00
N ALA A 22 -17.46 3.58 0.82
CA ALA A 22 -18.81 4.15 0.78
C ALA A 22 -19.21 4.75 2.13
N ASN A 23 -20.07 5.76 2.10
CA ASN A 23 -20.65 6.42 3.29
C ASN A 23 -19.64 7.01 4.27
N LYS A 24 -18.40 7.29 3.83
CA LYS A 24 -17.36 8.00 4.58
C LYS A 24 -16.66 9.02 3.69
N LYS A 25 -16.12 10.09 4.29
CA LYS A 25 -15.16 10.96 3.60
C LYS A 25 -13.78 10.30 3.60
N ILE A 26 -12.95 10.66 2.61
CA ILE A 26 -11.59 10.15 2.49
C ILE A 26 -10.55 11.24 2.74
N LEU A 27 -9.39 10.83 3.23
CA LEU A 27 -8.15 11.58 3.19
C LEU A 27 -7.16 10.73 2.39
N MET A 28 -6.95 11.10 1.14
CA MET A 28 -6.14 10.33 0.21
C MET A 28 -4.72 10.90 0.11
N GLY A 29 -3.72 10.01 0.14
CA GLY A 29 -2.30 10.36 -0.06
C GLY A 29 -1.66 9.50 -1.14
N PHE A 30 -0.62 10.05 -1.80
CA PHE A 30 0.27 9.27 -2.65
C PHE A 30 1.47 8.76 -1.84
N TRP A 31 1.91 7.53 -2.14
CA TRP A 31 3.14 6.96 -1.61
C TRP A 31 4.13 6.68 -2.75
N HIS A 32 5.39 7.07 -2.58
CA HIS A 32 6.42 6.99 -3.61
C HIS A 32 7.07 5.60 -3.65
N ASN A 33 6.91 4.86 -4.76
CA ASN A 33 7.64 3.60 -5.01
C ASN A 33 9.05 3.85 -5.58
N TRP A 34 9.75 4.87 -5.07
CA TRP A 34 11.13 5.18 -5.41
C TRP A 34 11.81 5.85 -4.22
N ALA A 35 13.13 5.65 -4.11
CA ALA A 35 13.91 6.27 -3.05
C ALA A 35 14.04 7.78 -3.27
N ALA A 36 14.03 8.54 -2.17
CA ALA A 36 14.33 9.96 -2.18
C ALA A 36 15.75 10.25 -2.69
N GLY A 37 15.86 11.18 -3.63
CA GLY A 37 17.08 11.89 -3.99
C GLY A 37 17.44 12.97 -2.96
N ALA A 38 18.50 13.72 -3.24
CA ALA A 38 19.02 14.73 -2.30
C ALA A 38 18.17 16.01 -2.23
N SER A 39 17.42 16.35 -3.29
CA SER A 39 16.73 17.64 -3.41
C SER A 39 15.56 17.63 -4.40
N ASP A 40 14.72 16.58 -4.34
CA ASP A 40 13.61 16.35 -5.29
C ASP A 40 12.42 17.34 -5.14
N GLY A 41 12.36 18.07 -4.04
CA GLY A 41 11.31 19.06 -3.80
C GLY A 41 11.49 20.30 -4.68
N TYR A 42 10.38 20.95 -5.03
CA TYR A 42 10.38 22.21 -5.80
C TYR A 42 11.21 23.35 -5.16
N GLN A 43 11.46 23.28 -3.86
CA GLN A 43 12.32 24.20 -3.12
C GLN A 43 13.56 23.48 -2.56
N GLN A 44 14.08 22.52 -3.32
CA GLN A 44 15.24 21.69 -3.00
C GLN A 44 15.10 20.86 -1.70
N GLY A 45 13.88 20.63 -1.22
CA GLY A 45 13.61 19.74 -0.08
C GLY A 45 13.77 18.26 -0.44
N GLN A 46 13.81 17.42 0.59
CA GLN A 46 13.88 15.96 0.46
C GLN A 46 12.64 15.33 1.10
N PHE A 47 11.99 14.39 0.40
CA PHE A 47 10.86 13.64 0.97
C PHE A 47 11.35 12.40 1.76
N ALA A 48 10.49 11.88 2.63
CA ALA A 48 10.82 10.72 3.45
C ALA A 48 10.57 9.39 2.72
N ASN A 49 11.49 8.44 2.89
CA ASN A 49 11.24 7.03 2.59
C ASN A 49 10.53 6.40 3.80
N MET A 50 9.46 5.63 3.59
CA MET A 50 8.73 4.97 4.68
C MET A 50 8.01 3.71 4.20
N ASN A 51 7.72 2.77 5.11
CA ASN A 51 6.86 1.63 4.78
C ASN A 51 5.39 2.07 4.74
N LEU A 52 4.53 1.29 4.06
CA LEU A 52 3.08 1.55 4.05
C LEU A 52 2.47 1.53 5.47
N THR A 53 3.03 0.72 6.38
CA THR A 53 2.59 0.61 7.78
C THR A 53 2.96 1.82 8.63
N ASP A 54 3.86 2.69 8.15
CA ASP A 54 4.28 3.89 8.88
C ASP A 54 3.45 5.12 8.50
N ILE A 55 2.54 4.99 7.51
CA ILE A 55 1.61 6.04 7.10
C ILE A 55 0.56 6.25 8.20
N PRO A 56 0.25 7.50 8.61
CA PRO A 56 -0.82 7.77 9.58
C PRO A 56 -2.16 7.19 9.11
N ALA A 57 -2.85 6.46 9.99
CA ALA A 57 -4.08 5.72 9.65
C ALA A 57 -5.24 6.63 9.19
N GLU A 58 -5.16 7.93 9.47
CA GLU A 58 -6.09 8.94 8.95
C GLU A 58 -6.06 9.00 7.42
N TYR A 59 -4.91 8.70 6.78
CA TYR A 59 -4.82 8.52 5.32
C TYR A 59 -5.47 7.20 4.91
N ASN A 60 -6.80 7.18 4.91
CA ASN A 60 -7.61 5.98 4.71
C ASN A 60 -7.69 5.49 3.24
N VAL A 61 -7.04 6.19 2.32
CA VAL A 61 -6.80 5.76 0.94
C VAL A 61 -5.36 6.11 0.56
N VAL A 62 -4.57 5.11 0.17
CA VAL A 62 -3.18 5.30 -0.28
C VAL A 62 -3.06 4.88 -1.74
N ALA A 63 -2.62 5.79 -2.61
CA ALA A 63 -2.27 5.47 -4.00
C ALA A 63 -0.77 5.21 -4.13
N VAL A 64 -0.42 3.99 -4.55
CA VAL A 64 0.97 3.62 -4.87
C VAL A 64 1.36 4.23 -6.22
N ALA A 65 2.41 5.05 -6.21
CA ALA A 65 2.93 5.74 -7.37
C ALA A 65 4.18 5.03 -7.92
N PHE A 66 4.21 4.45 -9.12
CA PHE A 66 3.18 4.37 -10.16
C PHE A 66 3.26 3.03 -10.89
N MET A 67 2.14 2.57 -11.46
CA MET A 67 2.14 1.57 -12.53
C MET A 67 2.57 2.24 -13.84
N LYS A 68 3.69 1.79 -14.45
CA LYS A 68 4.27 2.43 -15.64
C LYS A 68 5.06 1.45 -16.52
N GLY A 69 5.41 1.87 -17.73
CA GLY A 69 6.23 1.11 -18.68
C GLY A 69 5.73 1.20 -20.10
N GLN A 70 6.57 0.83 -21.08
CA GLN A 70 6.14 0.64 -22.47
C GLN A 70 5.64 -0.79 -22.68
N GLY A 71 4.70 -0.97 -23.61
CA GLY A 71 3.95 -2.21 -23.77
C GLY A 71 2.82 -2.29 -22.75
N ILE A 72 2.83 -3.31 -21.88
CA ILE A 72 1.86 -3.45 -20.79
C ILE A 72 2.44 -2.78 -19.54
N PRO A 73 1.81 -1.72 -18.99
CA PRO A 73 2.24 -1.11 -17.73
C PRO A 73 2.22 -2.14 -16.59
N THR A 74 3.13 -1.99 -15.63
CA THR A 74 3.15 -2.82 -14.41
C THR A 74 3.71 -2.02 -13.24
N PHE A 75 3.47 -2.48 -12.02
CA PHE A 75 4.28 -2.06 -10.89
C PHE A 75 5.61 -2.80 -10.99
N LYS A 76 6.66 -2.08 -11.40
CA LYS A 76 8.02 -2.61 -11.33
C LYS A 76 8.55 -2.36 -9.91
N PRO A 77 8.99 -3.39 -9.18
CA PRO A 77 9.89 -3.19 -8.05
C PRO A 77 11.20 -2.54 -8.50
#